data_AF-J2G6P5-F1
#
_entry.id   AF-J2G6P5-F1
#
_cell.length_a   1.000
_cell.length_b   1.000
_cell.length_c   1.000
_cell.angle_alpha   90.00
_cell.angle_beta   90.00
_cell.angle_gamma   90.00
#
_symmetry.space_group_name_H-M   'P 1'
#
loop_
_entity.id
_entity.type
_entity.pdbx_description
1 polymer ?
#
loop_
_entity_poly.entity_id
_entity_poly.type
_entity_poly.pdbx_seq_one_letter_code
_entity_poly.pdbx_strand_id
1 'polypeptide(L)'
;MQTKPTLIPPDAKLPALANVKADETMLGHFIDWLGKVAVNLIVAALILAVTFWMAGWLAGVARRTLGRVHRTNPDPTLESFVSSLVRYAVVAVGLVAVLQQLGVQATSIIAVLGAASLAIGLALQGALSNVAAGVMILLFRPYKVGDVIETVTRQGTVKSLDLLFTEIATPDNVKVMIPNSKVFGDVILNYSTHRNRRADVLFKVPLKTDLVAVLQKMRERAENDPRVRKDPAPMIEVVDLSEVFAQAAIRVWTAKEDFGPVRTDLMLAAHLLAEDPARILPPPRPSKAPDPSPVMPGDKDHHLFRLRAPRKGRQSGPRSPQSPPKA
;
A
#
# COMPACT_ATOMS: atom_id res chain seq x y z
N MET A 1 62.53 -30.26 -69.83
CA MET A 1 62.95 -29.74 -71.15
C MET A 1 63.10 -28.24 -71.03
N GLN A 2 64.32 -27.73 -71.22
CA GLN A 2 64.64 -26.31 -71.19
C GLN A 2 64.05 -25.64 -72.44
N THR A 3 63.33 -24.53 -72.28
CA THR A 3 63.03 -23.61 -73.38
C THR A 3 63.33 -22.17 -72.94
N LYS A 4 64.11 -21.51 -73.79
CA LYS A 4 64.67 -20.15 -73.79
C LYS A 4 63.82 -19.05 -73.12
N PRO A 5 64.47 -18.00 -72.55
CA PRO A 5 63.81 -16.75 -72.22
C PRO A 5 63.54 -15.94 -73.50
N THR A 6 62.28 -15.62 -73.75
CA THR A 6 61.82 -14.78 -74.86
C THR A 6 62.07 -13.31 -74.51
N LEU A 7 62.81 -12.64 -75.40
CA LEU A 7 63.19 -11.24 -75.32
C LEU A 7 61.97 -10.31 -75.25
N ILE A 8 62.02 -9.36 -74.32
CA ILE A 8 61.09 -8.23 -74.21
C ILE A 8 61.21 -7.39 -75.50
N PRO A 9 60.13 -7.06 -76.21
CA PRO A 9 60.18 -6.15 -77.36
C PRO A 9 60.51 -4.71 -76.90
N PRO A 10 61.28 -3.91 -77.66
CA PRO A 10 61.80 -2.61 -77.22
C PRO A 10 60.76 -1.49 -77.05
N ASP A 11 59.48 -1.75 -77.31
CA ASP A 11 58.45 -0.71 -77.48
C ASP A 11 57.29 -0.81 -76.48
N ALA A 12 57.45 -1.56 -75.37
CA ALA A 12 56.46 -1.55 -74.30
C ALA A 12 56.55 -0.22 -73.53
N LYS A 13 55.73 0.75 -73.94
CA LYS A 13 55.50 2.01 -73.22
C LYS A 13 55.31 1.71 -71.73
N LEU A 14 56.26 2.20 -70.92
CA LEU A 14 56.10 2.29 -69.48
C LEU A 14 54.75 2.98 -69.19
N PRO A 15 53.88 2.43 -68.32
CA PRO A 15 52.75 3.18 -67.80
C PRO A 15 53.29 4.29 -66.88
N ALA A 16 53.77 5.37 -67.49
CA ALA A 16 53.88 6.65 -66.82
C ALA A 16 52.45 7.17 -66.59
N LEU A 17 52.18 7.62 -65.36
CA LEU A 17 51.04 8.46 -64.95
C LEU A 17 49.76 7.77 -64.43
N ALA A 18 49.87 6.68 -63.68
CA ALA A 18 48.78 6.25 -62.77
C ALA A 18 48.87 6.85 -61.35
N ASN A 19 49.99 7.47 -60.99
CA ASN A 19 50.29 7.82 -59.58
C ASN A 19 49.95 9.26 -59.16
N VAL A 20 49.42 10.12 -60.03
CA VAL A 20 49.09 11.52 -59.66
C VAL A 20 47.60 11.73 -59.36
N LYS A 21 46.70 10.94 -59.99
CA LYS A 21 45.27 10.94 -59.63
C LYS A 21 44.97 10.19 -58.32
N ALA A 22 45.88 9.30 -57.91
CA ALA A 22 45.80 8.64 -56.62
C ALA A 22 45.96 9.64 -55.47
N ASP A 23 46.84 10.65 -55.60
CA ASP A 23 47.06 11.65 -54.54
C ASP A 23 45.85 12.56 -54.32
N GLU A 24 45.23 13.11 -55.37
CA GLU A 24 44.07 14.00 -55.19
C GLU A 24 42.82 13.27 -54.66
N THR A 25 42.61 12.01 -55.08
CA THR A 25 41.48 11.20 -54.59
C THR A 25 41.71 10.67 -53.18
N MET A 26 42.94 10.27 -52.84
CA MET A 26 43.32 9.90 -51.46
C MET A 26 43.23 11.09 -50.50
N LEU A 27 43.69 12.28 -50.93
CA LEU A 27 43.55 13.52 -50.15
C LEU A 27 42.08 13.90 -49.94
N GLY A 28 41.25 13.80 -50.98
CA GLY A 28 39.81 14.05 -50.86
C GLY A 28 39.15 13.11 -49.84
N HIS A 29 39.42 11.82 -49.91
CA HIS A 29 38.89 10.84 -48.95
C HIS A 29 39.42 11.06 -47.52
N PHE A 30 40.67 11.50 -47.37
CA PHE A 30 41.26 11.81 -46.06
C PHE A 30 40.63 13.07 -45.43
N ILE A 31 40.40 14.12 -46.22
CA ILE A 31 39.73 15.35 -45.78
C ILE A 31 38.27 15.06 -45.42
N ASP A 32 37.55 14.25 -46.20
CA ASP A 32 36.17 13.84 -45.89
C ASP A 32 36.09 13.00 -44.61
N TRP A 33 37.06 12.10 -44.40
CA TRP A 33 37.15 11.32 -43.17
C TRP A 33 37.41 12.22 -41.95
N LEU A 34 38.36 13.16 -42.06
CA LEU A 34 38.63 14.16 -41.02
C LEU A 34 37.41 15.04 -40.73
N GLY A 35 36.68 15.46 -41.76
CA GLY A 35 35.45 16.23 -41.63
C GLY A 35 34.37 15.47 -40.84
N LYS A 36 34.16 14.19 -41.17
CA LYS A 36 33.21 13.32 -40.45
C LYS A 36 33.61 13.11 -39.00
N VAL A 37 34.91 12.88 -38.72
CA VAL A 37 35.41 12.73 -37.36
C VAL A 37 35.25 14.03 -36.57
N ALA A 38 35.55 15.18 -37.17
CA ALA A 38 35.38 16.49 -36.53
C ALA A 38 33.90 16.76 -36.19
N VAL A 39 32.98 16.49 -37.12
CA VAL A 39 31.53 16.62 -36.87
C VAL A 39 31.09 15.67 -35.75
N ASN A 40 31.50 14.41 -35.77
CA ASN A 40 31.16 13.45 -34.72
C ASN A 40 31.70 13.86 -33.34
N LEU A 41 32.91 14.42 -33.28
CA LEU A 41 33.49 14.94 -32.04
C LEU A 41 32.71 16.16 -31.52
N ILE A 42 32.28 17.07 -32.41
CA ILE A 42 31.46 18.22 -32.03
C ILE A 42 30.10 17.76 -31.50
N VAL A 43 29.44 16.83 -32.18
CA VAL A 43 28.15 16.28 -31.74
C VAL A 43 28.31 15.53 -30.41
N ALA A 44 29.36 14.73 -30.26
CA ALA A 44 29.69 14.05 -29.01
C ALA A 44 29.92 15.04 -27.85
N ALA A 45 30.67 16.12 -28.09
CA ALA A 45 30.90 17.18 -27.12
C ALA A 45 29.59 17.89 -26.73
N LEU A 46 28.70 18.13 -27.70
CA LEU A 46 27.39 18.74 -27.47
C LEU A 46 26.48 17.81 -26.64
N ILE A 47 26.43 16.52 -26.95
CA ILE A 47 25.70 15.51 -26.16
C ILE A 47 26.23 15.47 -24.73
N LEU A 48 27.56 15.49 -24.56
CA LEU A 48 28.20 15.49 -23.25
C LEU A 48 27.86 16.76 -22.46
N ALA A 49 27.91 17.94 -23.07
CA ALA A 49 27.52 19.20 -22.45
C ALA A 49 26.05 19.18 -22.00
N VAL A 50 25.13 18.74 -22.87
CA VAL A 50 23.70 18.58 -22.55
C VAL A 50 23.50 17.58 -21.41
N THR A 51 24.23 16.46 -21.42
CA THR A 51 24.17 15.44 -20.36
C THR A 51 24.57 16.02 -19.01
N PHE A 52 25.69 16.72 -18.91
CA PHE A 52 26.14 17.31 -17.65
C PHE A 52 25.18 18.40 -17.17
N TRP A 53 24.64 19.21 -18.08
CA TRP A 53 23.61 20.20 -17.77
C TRP A 53 22.34 19.54 -17.24
N MET A 54 21.82 18.51 -17.92
CA MET A 54 20.65 17.74 -17.49
C MET A 54 20.90 17.04 -16.15
N ALA A 55 22.08 16.46 -15.94
CA ALA A 55 22.43 15.77 -14.69
C ALA A 55 22.43 16.75 -13.51
N GLY A 56 22.99 17.95 -13.70
CA GLY A 56 22.96 19.01 -12.69
C GLY A 56 21.54 19.53 -12.43
N TRP A 57 20.74 19.72 -13.48
CA TRP A 57 19.36 20.15 -13.38
C TRP A 57 18.48 19.13 -12.64
N LEU A 58 18.50 17.85 -13.04
CA LEU A 58 17.73 16.77 -12.41
C LEU A 58 18.16 16.53 -10.96
N ALA A 59 19.47 16.56 -10.68
CA ALA A 59 19.98 16.47 -9.32
C ALA A 59 19.48 17.65 -8.46
N GLY A 60 19.45 18.86 -9.00
CA GLY A 60 18.90 20.04 -8.34
C GLY A 60 17.39 19.94 -8.09
N VAL A 61 16.63 19.39 -9.04
CA VAL A 61 15.20 19.09 -8.86
C VAL A 61 15.01 18.07 -7.73
N ALA A 62 15.77 16.97 -7.73
CA ALA A 62 15.69 15.93 -6.71
C ALA A 62 15.93 16.49 -5.29
N ARG A 63 16.97 17.32 -5.12
CA ARG A 63 17.24 18.02 -3.84
C ARG A 63 16.06 18.89 -3.41
N ARG A 64 15.53 19.71 -4.33
CA ARG A 64 14.38 20.59 -4.05
C ARG A 64 13.11 19.82 -3.70
N THR A 65 12.87 18.67 -4.32
CA THR A 65 11.70 17.83 -4.01
C THR A 65 11.83 17.15 -2.66
N LEU A 66 13.00 16.61 -2.31
CA LEU A 66 13.23 16.00 -1.01
C LEU A 66 13.14 17.03 0.13
N GLY A 67 13.74 18.21 -0.04
CA GLY A 67 13.66 19.29 0.95
C GLY A 67 12.24 19.86 1.14
N ARG A 68 11.33 19.68 0.17
CA ARG A 68 9.90 20.00 0.34
C ARG A 68 9.13 18.94 1.12
N VAL A 69 9.48 17.66 0.94
CA VAL A 69 8.83 16.53 1.62
C VAL A 69 9.28 16.44 3.08
N HIS A 70 10.56 16.69 3.37
CA HIS A 70 11.13 16.64 4.72
C HIS A 70 11.28 18.04 5.38
N ARG A 71 10.27 18.90 5.24
CA ARG A 71 10.31 20.26 5.83
C ARG A 71 10.57 20.29 7.34
N THR A 72 10.23 19.22 8.05
CA THR A 72 10.34 19.10 9.51
C THR A 72 11.61 18.40 10.00
N ASN A 73 12.36 17.70 9.15
CA ASN A 73 13.66 17.10 9.46
C ASN A 73 14.41 16.75 8.16
N PRO A 74 15.09 17.71 7.51
CA PRO A 74 15.90 17.42 6.34
C PRO A 74 17.10 16.59 6.75
N ASP A 75 17.21 15.36 6.23
CA ASP A 75 18.43 14.56 6.35
C ASP A 75 19.35 14.91 5.17
N PRO A 76 20.42 15.70 5.39
CA PRO A 76 21.33 16.11 4.31
C PRO A 76 22.03 14.92 3.66
N THR A 77 22.13 13.79 4.37
CA THR A 77 22.73 12.55 3.85
C THR A 77 21.83 11.92 2.79
N LEU A 78 20.53 11.82 3.07
CA LEU A 78 19.55 11.25 2.15
C LEU A 78 19.41 12.12 0.89
N GLU A 79 19.38 13.45 1.06
CA GLU A 79 19.33 14.40 -0.06
C GLU A 79 20.56 14.29 -0.96
N SER A 80 21.75 14.22 -0.37
CA SER A 80 23.01 14.06 -1.10
C SER A 80 23.08 12.71 -1.81
N PHE A 81 22.64 11.63 -1.16
CA PHE A 81 22.64 10.28 -1.72
C PHE A 81 21.73 10.17 -2.94
N VAL A 82 20.46 10.57 -2.83
CA VAL A 82 19.49 10.51 -3.94
C VAL A 82 19.92 11.43 -5.08
N SER A 83 20.39 12.64 -4.76
CA SER A 83 20.92 13.57 -5.77
C SER A 83 22.11 13.00 -6.53
N SER A 84 23.04 12.34 -5.83
CA SER A 84 24.22 11.73 -6.44
C SER A 84 23.84 10.52 -7.30
N LEU A 85 22.91 9.69 -6.82
CA LEU A 85 22.39 8.54 -7.57
C LEU A 85 21.74 8.98 -8.89
N VAL A 86 20.87 10.00 -8.86
CA VAL A 86 20.26 10.58 -10.07
C VAL A 86 21.33 11.13 -11.01
N ARG A 87 22.31 11.87 -10.49
CA ARG A 87 23.41 12.42 -11.30
C ARG A 87 24.19 11.31 -12.00
N TYR A 88 24.59 10.26 -11.29
CA TYR A 88 25.34 9.15 -11.87
C TYR A 88 24.52 8.35 -12.88
N ALA A 89 23.22 8.15 -12.64
CA ALA A 89 22.34 7.50 -13.59
C ALA A 89 22.26 8.29 -14.92
N VAL A 90 22.07 9.60 -14.86
CA VAL A 90 22.01 10.46 -16.06
C VAL A 90 23.35 10.48 -16.80
N VAL A 91 24.46 10.59 -16.07
CA VAL A 91 25.82 10.57 -16.65
C VAL A 91 26.10 9.22 -17.33
N ALA A 92 25.71 8.10 -16.73
CA ALA A 92 25.88 6.77 -17.33
C ALA A 92 25.13 6.65 -18.67
N VAL A 93 23.87 7.11 -18.73
CA VAL A 93 23.07 7.11 -19.96
C VAL A 93 23.69 8.02 -21.03
N GLY A 94 24.11 9.23 -20.65
CA GLY A 94 24.74 10.15 -21.59
C GLY A 94 26.10 9.66 -22.09
N LEU A 95 26.89 8.96 -21.26
CA LEU A 95 28.15 8.36 -21.67
C LEU A 95 27.94 7.28 -22.74
N VAL A 96 26.90 6.46 -22.61
CA VAL A 96 26.52 5.48 -23.65
C VAL A 96 26.17 6.20 -24.96
N ALA A 97 25.41 7.29 -24.91
CA ALA A 97 25.06 8.06 -26.11
C ALA A 97 26.29 8.67 -26.79
N VAL A 98 27.25 9.19 -26.01
CA VAL A 98 28.51 9.72 -26.53
C VAL A 98 29.34 8.63 -27.21
N LEU A 99 29.45 7.45 -26.58
CA LEU A 99 30.21 6.31 -27.16
C LEU A 99 29.59 5.83 -28.47
N GLN A 100 28.26 5.78 -28.56
CA GLN A 100 27.57 5.46 -29.81
C GLN A 100 27.86 6.48 -30.91
N GLN A 101 27.89 7.78 -30.59
CA GLN A 101 28.22 8.84 -31.55
C GLN A 101 29.66 8.73 -32.07
N LEU A 102 30.59 8.26 -31.24
CA LEU A 102 31.99 8.02 -31.62
C LEU A 102 32.18 6.71 -32.41
N GLY A 103 31.12 5.97 -32.71
CA GLY A 103 31.18 4.71 -33.44
C GLY A 103 31.62 3.51 -32.61
N VAL A 104 31.72 3.65 -31.28
CA VAL A 104 31.97 2.52 -30.38
C VAL A 104 30.70 1.71 -30.22
N GLN A 105 30.81 0.40 -30.40
CA GLN A 105 29.68 -0.51 -30.22
C GLN A 105 29.30 -0.61 -28.73
N ALA A 106 28.39 0.26 -28.29
CA ALA A 106 27.98 0.33 -26.89
C ALA A 106 27.11 -0.86 -26.42
N THR A 107 26.83 -1.83 -27.29
CA THR A 107 26.00 -3.01 -27.00
C THR A 107 26.49 -3.79 -25.78
N SER A 108 27.81 -3.98 -25.64
CA SER A 108 28.42 -4.66 -24.48
C SER A 108 28.19 -3.88 -23.18
N ILE A 109 28.32 -2.55 -23.22
CA ILE A 109 28.09 -1.66 -22.07
C ILE A 109 26.62 -1.67 -21.68
N ILE A 110 25.72 -1.58 -22.67
CA ILE A 110 24.27 -1.64 -22.46
C ILE A 110 23.88 -2.98 -21.84
N ALA A 111 24.47 -4.10 -22.28
CA ALA A 111 24.22 -5.42 -21.71
C ALA A 111 24.64 -5.47 -20.22
N VAL A 112 25.82 -4.95 -19.87
CA VAL A 112 26.29 -4.89 -18.47
C VAL A 112 25.41 -3.98 -17.63
N LEU A 113 25.07 -2.78 -18.12
CA LEU A 113 24.18 -1.86 -17.42
C LEU A 113 22.76 -2.44 -17.23
N GLY A 114 22.26 -3.17 -18.22
CA GLY A 114 20.99 -3.88 -18.15
C GLY A 114 21.00 -4.97 -17.07
N ALA A 115 22.05 -5.82 -17.06
CA ALA A 115 22.23 -6.85 -16.04
C ALA A 115 22.37 -6.24 -14.63
N ALA A 116 23.16 -5.17 -14.48
CA ALA A 116 23.30 -4.44 -13.21
C ALA A 116 21.97 -3.84 -12.75
N SER A 117 21.19 -3.25 -13.66
CA SER A 117 19.87 -2.68 -13.35
C SER A 117 18.88 -3.75 -12.90
N LEU A 118 18.88 -4.92 -13.54
CA LEU A 118 18.06 -6.06 -13.13
C LEU A 118 18.46 -6.55 -11.74
N ALA A 119 19.76 -6.70 -11.47
CA ALA A 119 20.25 -7.11 -10.16
C ALA A 119 19.85 -6.12 -9.04
N ILE A 120 19.98 -4.81 -9.28
CA ILE A 120 19.52 -3.77 -8.35
C ILE A 120 18.00 -3.82 -8.17
N GLY A 121 17.24 -4.00 -9.25
CA GLY A 121 15.79 -4.12 -9.21
C GLY A 121 15.32 -5.30 -8.38
N LEU A 122 15.95 -6.46 -8.55
CA LEU A 122 15.67 -7.66 -7.75
C LEU A 122 16.06 -7.46 -6.28
N ALA A 123 17.18 -6.78 -6.00
CA ALA A 123 17.58 -6.45 -4.64
C ALA A 123 16.57 -5.50 -3.95
N LEU A 124 15.95 -4.59 -4.70
CA LEU A 124 14.96 -3.63 -4.20
C LEU A 124 13.51 -4.12 -4.28
N GLN A 125 13.26 -5.32 -4.81
CA GLN A 125 11.92 -5.86 -5.05
C GLN A 125 11.06 -5.85 -3.77
N GLY A 126 11.64 -6.22 -2.62
CA GLY A 126 10.95 -6.22 -1.33
C GLY A 126 10.51 -4.82 -0.88
N ALA A 127 11.35 -3.80 -1.07
CA ALA A 127 11.00 -2.42 -0.72
C ALA A 127 9.90 -1.88 -1.64
N LEU A 128 10.01 -2.09 -2.96
CA LEU A 128 8.97 -1.70 -3.92
C LEU A 128 7.62 -2.36 -3.64
N SER A 129 7.62 -3.63 -3.26
CA SER A 129 6.41 -4.36 -2.88
C SER A 129 5.70 -3.70 -1.68
N ASN A 130 6.46 -3.25 -0.68
CA ASN A 130 5.90 -2.53 0.47
C ASN A 130 5.33 -1.16 0.09
N VAL A 131 6.02 -0.41 -0.79
CA VAL A 131 5.51 0.87 -1.31
C VAL A 131 4.18 0.65 -2.04
N ALA A 132 4.13 -0.32 -2.95
CA ALA A 132 2.92 -0.63 -3.72
C ALA A 132 1.75 -1.03 -2.80
N ALA A 133 2.02 -1.89 -1.81
CA ALA A 133 1.02 -2.27 -0.81
C ALA A 133 0.54 -1.07 0.02
N GLY A 134 1.45 -0.17 0.42
CA GLY A 134 1.10 1.07 1.12
C GLY A 134 0.16 1.96 0.30
N VAL A 135 0.45 2.14 -1.00
CA VAL A 135 -0.44 2.86 -1.91
C VAL A 135 -1.81 2.19 -2.03
N MET A 136 -1.86 0.86 -2.12
CA MET A 136 -3.13 0.12 -2.18
C MET A 136 -3.96 0.25 -0.90
N ILE A 137 -3.32 0.21 0.28
CA ILE A 137 -3.98 0.46 1.57
C ILE A 137 -4.59 1.87 1.58
N LEU A 138 -3.86 2.88 1.10
CA LEU A 138 -4.36 4.26 1.06
C LEU A 138 -5.51 4.45 0.06
N LEU A 139 -5.48 3.73 -1.07
CA LEU A 139 -6.47 3.81 -2.14
C LEU A 139 -7.79 3.12 -1.74
N PHE A 140 -7.70 1.86 -1.30
CA PHE A 140 -8.89 1.04 -0.98
C PHE A 140 -9.35 1.18 0.47
N ARG A 141 -8.47 1.68 1.36
CA ARG A 141 -8.73 1.89 2.79
C ARG A 141 -9.42 0.70 3.48
N PRO A 142 -8.83 -0.52 3.43
CA PRO A 142 -9.36 -1.66 4.18
C PRO A 142 -9.38 -1.42 5.70
N TYR A 143 -8.53 -0.50 6.18
CA TYR A 143 -8.50 0.02 7.53
C TYR A 143 -7.94 1.46 7.52
N LYS A 144 -8.10 2.17 8.63
CA LYS A 144 -7.61 3.55 8.82
C LYS A 144 -6.90 3.71 10.16
N VAL A 145 -6.18 4.82 10.31
CA VAL A 145 -5.61 5.24 11.60
C VAL A 145 -6.72 5.33 12.64
N GLY A 146 -6.49 4.72 13.80
CA GLY A 146 -7.46 4.58 14.89
C GLY A 146 -8.28 3.28 14.86
N ASP A 147 -8.24 2.50 13.79
CA ASP A 147 -8.92 1.20 13.77
C ASP A 147 -8.11 0.17 14.57
N VAL A 148 -8.83 -0.69 15.31
CA VAL A 148 -8.30 -1.92 15.89
C VAL A 148 -8.33 -3.01 14.83
N ILE A 149 -7.14 -3.47 14.44
CA ILE A 149 -6.96 -4.55 13.47
C ILE A 149 -6.20 -5.71 14.10
N GLU A 150 -6.41 -6.89 13.55
CA GLU A 150 -5.61 -8.07 13.82
C GLU A 150 -5.08 -8.62 12.51
N THR A 151 -3.77 -8.80 12.49
CA THR A 151 -3.02 -9.48 11.44
C THR A 151 -2.57 -10.83 11.97
N VAL A 152 -2.04 -11.70 11.11
CA VAL A 152 -1.56 -13.05 11.47
C VAL A 152 -0.64 -13.06 12.69
N THR A 153 0.16 -12.01 12.88
CA THR A 153 1.17 -11.98 13.94
C THR A 153 0.74 -11.21 15.19
N ARG A 154 -0.08 -10.17 15.06
CA ARG A 154 -0.40 -9.23 16.15
C ARG A 154 -1.76 -8.55 15.96
N GLN A 155 -2.41 -8.28 17.09
CA GLN A 155 -3.58 -7.40 17.22
C GLN A 155 -3.17 -6.06 17.84
N GLY A 156 -3.73 -4.97 17.34
CA GLY A 156 -3.46 -3.63 17.86
C GLY A 156 -4.29 -2.54 17.21
N THR A 157 -4.14 -1.33 17.74
CA THR A 157 -4.74 -0.11 17.17
C THR A 157 -3.75 0.54 16.21
N VAL A 158 -4.18 0.83 14.98
CA VAL A 158 -3.36 1.50 13.97
C VAL A 158 -3.05 2.92 14.42
N LYS A 159 -1.76 3.25 14.55
CA LYS A 159 -1.28 4.57 14.97
C LYS A 159 -0.85 5.43 13.80
N SER A 160 -0.13 4.86 12.83
CA SER A 160 0.29 5.55 11.61
C SER A 160 0.37 4.59 10.43
N LEU A 161 0.28 5.18 9.23
CA LEU A 161 0.45 4.52 7.95
C LEU A 161 1.60 5.22 7.23
N ASP A 162 2.77 4.59 7.23
CA ASP A 162 3.94 5.06 6.50
C ASP A 162 4.02 4.39 5.12
N LEU A 163 4.93 4.87 4.28
CA LEU A 163 5.09 4.39 2.92
C LEU A 163 5.42 2.88 2.86
N LEU A 164 6.25 2.40 3.79
CA LEU A 164 6.74 1.03 3.81
C LEU A 164 6.11 0.16 4.92
N PHE A 165 5.62 0.79 5.99
CA PHE A 165 5.19 0.10 7.20
C PHE A 165 3.88 0.66 7.73
N THR A 166 3.11 -0.19 8.38
CA THR A 166 1.97 0.18 9.22
C THR A 166 2.41 0.06 10.67
N GLU A 167 2.23 1.12 11.45
CA GLU A 167 2.46 1.12 12.88
C GLU A 167 1.17 0.77 13.61
N ILE A 168 1.22 -0.27 14.44
CA ILE A 168 0.15 -0.60 15.39
C ILE A 168 0.67 -0.53 16.82
N ALA A 169 -0.18 -0.11 17.74
CA ALA A 169 0.05 -0.26 19.18
C ALA A 169 -0.74 -1.46 19.70
N THR A 170 -0.07 -2.41 20.34
CA THR A 170 -0.73 -3.53 21.02
C THR A 170 -1.59 -3.03 22.19
N PRO A 171 -2.47 -3.88 22.77
CA PRO A 171 -3.21 -3.53 23.98
C PRO A 171 -2.31 -3.08 25.15
N ASP A 172 -1.10 -3.65 25.23
CA ASP A 172 -0.06 -3.28 26.21
C ASP A 172 0.76 -2.05 25.80
N ASN A 173 0.31 -1.32 24.77
CA ASN A 173 0.95 -0.12 24.23
C ASN A 173 2.37 -0.34 23.68
N VAL A 174 2.68 -1.54 23.19
CA VAL A 174 3.94 -1.83 22.49
C VAL A 174 3.82 -1.42 21.03
N LYS A 175 4.80 -0.64 20.54
CA LYS A 175 4.90 -0.26 19.13
C LYS A 175 5.33 -1.46 18.28
N VAL A 176 4.50 -1.81 17.30
CA VAL A 176 4.78 -2.88 16.34
C VAL A 176 4.76 -2.28 14.94
N MET A 177 5.87 -2.45 14.22
CA MET A 177 6.02 -2.01 12.83
C MET A 177 5.85 -3.21 11.91
N ILE A 178 4.82 -3.20 11.06
CA ILE A 178 4.53 -4.30 10.15
C ILE A 178 4.76 -3.83 8.70
N PRO A 179 5.54 -4.56 7.89
CA PRO A 179 5.68 -4.26 6.46
C PRO A 179 4.33 -4.24 5.75
N ASN A 180 4.06 -3.21 4.97
CA ASN A 180 2.77 -3.02 4.29
C ASN A 180 2.41 -4.19 3.37
N SER A 181 3.40 -4.81 2.72
CA SER A 181 3.16 -5.97 1.84
C SER A 181 2.64 -7.18 2.61
N LYS A 182 3.06 -7.37 3.87
CA LYS A 182 2.52 -8.43 4.73
C LYS A 182 1.10 -8.13 5.18
N VAL A 183 0.82 -6.88 5.57
CA VAL A 183 -0.55 -6.53 6.01
C VAL A 183 -1.54 -6.66 4.85
N PHE A 184 -1.18 -6.16 3.67
CA PHE A 184 -2.08 -6.19 2.50
C PHE A 184 -2.19 -7.58 1.86
N GLY A 185 -1.13 -8.39 1.94
CA GLY A 185 -1.10 -9.73 1.35
C GLY A 185 -1.81 -10.82 2.18
N ASP A 186 -2.04 -10.57 3.47
CA ASP A 186 -2.65 -11.53 4.39
C ASP A 186 -4.10 -11.17 4.77
N VAL A 187 -4.77 -12.07 5.50
CA VAL A 187 -6.10 -11.82 6.06
C VAL A 187 -6.01 -10.74 7.15
N ILE A 188 -6.85 -9.71 7.03
CA ILE A 188 -6.97 -8.61 8.00
C ILE A 188 -8.33 -8.70 8.69
N LEU A 189 -8.33 -8.87 10.00
CA LEU A 189 -9.55 -8.74 10.82
C LEU A 189 -9.66 -7.30 11.31
N ASN A 190 -10.64 -6.55 10.81
CA ASN A 190 -10.91 -5.19 11.29
C ASN A 190 -12.09 -5.19 12.25
N TYR A 191 -11.81 -4.89 13.52
CA TYR A 191 -12.81 -4.85 14.59
C TYR A 191 -13.55 -3.50 14.70
N SER A 192 -13.17 -2.51 13.90
CA SER A 192 -13.61 -1.12 14.03
C SER A 192 -14.54 -0.64 12.92
N THR A 193 -14.51 -1.29 11.75
CA THR A 193 -15.35 -0.93 10.60
C THR A 193 -16.84 -1.10 10.88
N HIS A 194 -17.24 -2.25 11.43
CA HIS A 194 -18.63 -2.50 11.78
C HIS A 194 -18.97 -1.87 13.14
N ARG A 195 -20.12 -1.20 13.23
CA ARG A 195 -20.60 -0.56 14.46
C ARG A 195 -20.98 -1.56 15.55
N ASN A 196 -21.41 -2.75 15.14
CA ASN A 196 -21.94 -3.77 16.02
C ASN A 196 -20.99 -4.97 16.03
N ARG A 197 -20.89 -5.61 17.20
CA ARG A 197 -20.08 -6.81 17.39
C ARG A 197 -20.87 -7.82 18.21
N ARG A 198 -20.74 -9.10 17.86
CA ARG A 198 -21.34 -10.18 18.65
C ARG A 198 -20.38 -10.62 19.75
N ALA A 199 -20.86 -10.66 20.99
CA ALA A 199 -20.18 -11.23 22.13
C ALA A 199 -20.69 -12.66 22.36
N ASP A 200 -19.79 -13.62 22.21
CA ASP A 200 -20.05 -15.04 22.46
C ASP A 200 -19.40 -15.41 23.79
N VAL A 201 -20.22 -15.89 24.74
CA VAL A 201 -19.77 -16.35 26.06
C VAL A 201 -20.17 -17.80 26.22
N LEU A 202 -19.17 -18.68 26.27
CA LEU A 202 -19.35 -20.08 26.59
C LEU A 202 -19.14 -20.28 28.09
N PHE A 203 -20.04 -21.03 28.72
CA PHE A 203 -19.98 -21.33 30.14
C PHE A 203 -20.41 -22.77 30.40
N LYS A 204 -19.94 -23.32 31.52
CA LYS A 204 -20.20 -24.69 31.94
C LYS A 204 -21.07 -24.67 33.19
N VAL A 205 -22.12 -25.46 33.20
CA VAL A 205 -23.05 -25.61 34.31
C VAL A 205 -22.95 -27.06 34.81
N PRO A 206 -22.64 -27.31 36.09
CA PRO A 206 -22.65 -28.66 36.65
C PRO A 206 -24.02 -29.32 36.46
N LEU A 207 -24.07 -30.61 36.12
CA LEU A 207 -25.36 -31.31 35.89
C LEU A 207 -26.27 -31.38 37.13
N LYS A 208 -25.69 -31.22 38.33
CA LYS A 208 -26.44 -31.12 39.60
C LYS A 208 -27.22 -29.82 39.76
N THR A 209 -26.90 -28.80 38.95
CA THR A 209 -27.55 -27.49 38.98
C THR A 209 -28.69 -27.47 37.96
N ASP A 210 -29.81 -26.81 38.26
CA ASP A 210 -30.91 -26.65 37.32
C ASP A 210 -30.49 -25.80 36.11
N LEU A 211 -30.16 -26.48 35.01
CA LEU A 211 -29.72 -25.85 33.78
C LEU A 211 -30.80 -24.92 33.21
N VAL A 212 -32.08 -25.29 33.27
CA VAL A 212 -33.17 -24.49 32.70
C VAL A 212 -33.29 -23.16 33.43
N ALA A 213 -33.22 -23.19 34.77
CA ALA A 213 -33.23 -21.98 35.58
C ALA A 213 -32.03 -21.06 35.28
N VAL A 214 -30.83 -21.63 35.10
CA VAL A 214 -29.63 -20.85 34.73
C VAL A 214 -29.79 -20.20 33.36
N LEU A 215 -30.23 -20.95 32.34
CA LEU A 215 -30.43 -20.41 30.99
C LEU A 215 -31.51 -19.32 30.96
N GLN A 216 -32.58 -19.48 31.72
CA GLN A 216 -33.64 -18.48 31.82
C GLN A 216 -33.14 -17.18 32.45
N LYS A 217 -32.44 -17.26 33.59
CA LYS A 217 -31.88 -16.05 34.22
C LYS A 217 -30.80 -15.39 33.38
N MET A 218 -30.01 -16.16 32.63
CA MET A 218 -29.06 -15.60 31.67
C MET A 218 -29.78 -14.87 30.53
N ARG A 219 -30.92 -15.38 30.05
CA ARG A 219 -31.77 -14.70 29.06
C ARG A 219 -32.29 -13.38 29.62
N GLU A 220 -32.90 -13.42 30.80
CA GLU A 220 -33.44 -12.23 31.47
C GLU A 220 -32.34 -11.19 31.72
N ARG A 221 -31.14 -11.62 32.10
CA ARG A 221 -29.98 -10.74 32.25
C ARG A 221 -29.63 -10.05 30.94
N ALA A 222 -29.55 -10.79 29.83
CA ALA A 222 -29.20 -10.22 28.54
C ALA A 222 -30.29 -9.30 28.00
N GLU A 223 -31.56 -9.63 28.15
CA GLU A 223 -32.69 -8.81 27.68
C GLU A 223 -32.86 -7.51 28.45
N ASN A 224 -32.49 -7.50 29.74
CA ASN A 224 -32.54 -6.33 30.61
C ASN A 224 -31.26 -5.47 30.57
N ASP A 225 -30.19 -5.91 29.89
CA ASP A 225 -28.96 -5.12 29.76
C ASP A 225 -29.13 -4.07 28.65
N PRO A 226 -29.10 -2.76 28.94
CA PRO A 226 -29.32 -1.71 27.95
C PRO A 226 -28.26 -1.67 26.84
N ARG A 227 -27.11 -2.31 27.04
CA ARG A 227 -26.01 -2.41 26.04
C ARG A 227 -26.23 -3.55 25.05
N VAL A 228 -27.13 -4.49 25.39
CA VAL A 228 -27.47 -5.63 24.55
C VAL A 228 -28.59 -5.22 23.61
N ARG A 229 -28.40 -5.52 22.33
CA ARG A 229 -29.41 -5.24 21.32
C ARG A 229 -30.54 -6.25 21.42
N LYS A 230 -31.76 -5.77 21.21
CA LYS A 230 -32.98 -6.60 21.14
C LYS A 230 -33.22 -7.20 19.75
N ASP A 231 -32.66 -6.58 18.72
CA ASP A 231 -32.67 -7.08 17.35
C ASP A 231 -31.23 -7.05 16.77
N PRO A 232 -30.63 -8.23 16.48
CA PRO A 232 -31.15 -9.58 16.74
C PRO A 232 -31.29 -9.91 18.23
N ALA A 233 -32.24 -10.76 18.58
CA ALA A 233 -32.49 -11.17 19.97
C ALA A 233 -31.31 -11.99 20.56
N PRO A 234 -31.09 -11.94 21.89
CA PRO A 234 -30.12 -12.81 22.57
C PRO A 234 -30.36 -14.29 22.27
N MET A 235 -29.33 -14.97 21.77
CA MET A 235 -29.39 -16.40 21.51
C MET A 235 -28.74 -17.15 22.66
N ILE A 236 -29.44 -18.13 23.21
CA ILE A 236 -28.95 -19.02 24.26
C ILE A 236 -29.20 -20.45 23.82
N GLU A 237 -28.14 -21.25 23.86
CA GLU A 237 -28.11 -22.60 23.31
C GLU A 237 -27.24 -23.49 24.20
N VAL A 238 -27.64 -24.75 24.33
CA VAL A 238 -26.80 -25.80 24.91
C VAL A 238 -25.92 -26.32 23.78
N VAL A 239 -24.62 -26.19 23.94
CA VAL A 239 -23.61 -26.53 22.91
C VAL A 239 -23.22 -27.99 23.01
N ASP A 240 -23.05 -28.48 24.23
CA ASP A 240 -22.61 -29.85 24.50
C ASP A 240 -23.09 -30.33 25.87
N LEU A 241 -23.26 -31.64 26.03
CA LEU A 241 -23.54 -32.29 27.31
C LEU A 241 -22.48 -33.36 27.58
N SER A 242 -21.70 -33.17 28.65
CA SER A 242 -20.75 -34.16 29.15
C SER A 242 -21.34 -34.94 30.34
N GLU A 243 -20.57 -35.88 30.89
CA GLU A 243 -20.96 -36.65 32.10
C GLU A 243 -20.97 -35.81 33.39
N VAL A 244 -20.30 -34.64 33.40
CA VAL A 244 -20.08 -33.84 34.62
C VAL A 244 -20.71 -32.44 34.53
N PHE A 245 -20.79 -31.88 33.32
CA PHE A 245 -21.36 -30.55 33.09
C PHE A 245 -22.07 -30.46 31.73
N ALA A 246 -23.07 -29.59 31.66
CA ALA A 246 -23.60 -29.08 30.41
C ALA A 246 -22.82 -27.82 29.99
N GLN A 247 -22.44 -27.73 28.72
CA GLN A 247 -21.85 -26.53 28.15
C GLN A 247 -22.93 -25.74 27.42
N ALA A 248 -23.08 -24.47 27.78
CA ALA A 248 -24.01 -23.56 27.14
C ALA A 248 -23.29 -22.34 26.59
N ALA A 249 -23.90 -21.69 25.61
CA ALA A 249 -23.43 -20.43 25.05
C ALA A 249 -24.54 -19.39 25.07
N ILE A 250 -24.17 -18.17 25.45
CA ILE A 250 -24.98 -16.98 25.23
C ILE A 250 -24.29 -16.10 24.19
N ARG A 251 -25.04 -15.70 23.16
CA ARG A 251 -24.56 -14.85 22.07
C ARG A 251 -25.44 -13.62 21.97
N VAL A 252 -24.82 -12.46 22.18
CA VAL A 252 -25.50 -11.16 22.18
C VAL A 252 -24.82 -10.19 21.23
N TRP A 253 -25.59 -9.31 20.59
CA TRP A 253 -25.04 -8.23 19.79
C TRP A 253 -24.95 -6.94 20.60
N THR A 254 -23.83 -6.24 20.50
CA THR A 254 -23.56 -5.00 21.22
C THR A 254 -22.93 -3.96 20.29
N ALA A 255 -22.88 -2.70 20.72
CA ALA A 255 -21.97 -1.72 20.14
C ALA A 255 -20.51 -2.19 20.31
N LYS A 256 -19.62 -1.83 19.38
CA LYS A 256 -18.21 -2.23 19.42
C LYS A 256 -17.48 -1.71 20.67
N GLU A 257 -17.89 -0.55 21.21
CA GLU A 257 -17.33 0.07 22.42
C GLU A 257 -17.71 -0.70 23.70
N ASP A 258 -18.89 -1.33 23.70
CA ASP A 258 -19.44 -2.05 24.84
C ASP A 258 -19.12 -3.55 24.82
N PHE A 259 -18.58 -4.06 23.72
CA PHE A 259 -18.27 -5.49 23.52
C PHE A 259 -17.47 -6.09 24.70
N GLY A 260 -16.38 -5.44 25.10
CA GLY A 260 -15.52 -5.91 26.18
C GLY A 260 -16.26 -5.98 27.52
N PRO A 261 -16.85 -4.85 27.98
CA PRO A 261 -17.63 -4.82 29.21
C PRO A 261 -18.78 -5.84 29.26
N VAL A 262 -19.58 -5.93 28.19
CA VAL A 262 -20.71 -6.86 28.14
C VAL A 262 -20.24 -8.31 28.21
N ARG A 263 -19.21 -8.69 27.44
CA ARG A 263 -18.66 -10.04 27.45
C ARG A 263 -18.20 -10.46 28.85
N THR A 264 -17.48 -9.58 29.56
CA THR A 264 -17.01 -9.87 30.92
C THR A 264 -18.16 -9.93 31.93
N ASP A 265 -19.15 -9.04 31.84
CA ASP A 265 -20.30 -9.03 32.76
C ASP A 265 -21.16 -10.29 32.59
N LEU A 266 -21.38 -10.73 31.35
CA LEU A 266 -22.09 -11.98 31.06
C LEU A 266 -21.30 -13.22 31.50
N MET A 267 -19.97 -13.22 31.34
CA MET A 267 -19.12 -14.31 31.82
C MET A 267 -19.15 -14.43 33.34
N LEU A 268 -19.13 -13.30 34.06
CA LEU A 268 -19.29 -13.28 35.52
C LEU A 268 -20.70 -13.74 35.93
N ALA A 269 -21.74 -13.24 35.27
CA ALA A 269 -23.12 -13.65 35.55
C ALA A 269 -23.32 -15.15 35.36
N ALA A 270 -22.76 -15.72 34.29
CA ALA A 270 -22.83 -17.14 34.01
C ALA A 270 -22.16 -17.98 35.11
N HIS A 271 -20.99 -17.55 35.61
CA HIS A 271 -20.32 -18.23 36.71
C HIS A 271 -21.14 -18.19 38.00
N LEU A 272 -21.66 -17.01 38.38
CA LEU A 272 -22.45 -16.84 39.60
C LEU A 272 -23.76 -17.64 39.58
N LEU A 273 -24.44 -17.71 38.43
CA LEU A 273 -25.67 -18.48 38.28
C LEU A 273 -25.42 -19.99 38.24
N ALA A 274 -24.26 -20.43 37.74
CA ALA A 274 -23.89 -21.84 37.75
C ALA A 274 -23.64 -22.37 39.17
N GLU A 275 -23.19 -21.51 40.10
CA GLU A 275 -23.05 -21.83 41.52
C GLU A 275 -24.40 -21.85 42.25
N ASP A 276 -25.19 -20.79 42.06
CA ASP A 276 -26.49 -20.63 42.68
C ASP A 276 -27.48 -19.96 41.70
N PRO A 277 -28.42 -20.72 41.13
CA PRO A 277 -29.43 -20.18 40.24
C PRO A 277 -30.31 -19.11 40.90
N ALA A 278 -30.43 -19.06 42.23
CA ALA A 278 -31.25 -18.05 42.91
C ALA A 278 -30.51 -16.71 43.13
N ARG A 279 -29.19 -16.66 42.93
CA ARG A 279 -28.34 -15.52 43.27
C ARG A 279 -28.75 -14.23 42.56
N ILE A 280 -28.69 -13.12 43.29
CA ILE A 280 -28.88 -11.77 42.76
C ILE A 280 -27.60 -11.35 42.03
N LEU A 281 -27.74 -10.93 40.78
CA LEU A 281 -26.62 -10.51 39.94
C LEU A 281 -26.22 -9.04 40.18
N PRO A 282 -24.93 -8.70 40.12
CA PRO A 282 -24.49 -7.31 40.16
C PRO A 282 -25.02 -6.54 38.94
N PRO A 283 -25.37 -5.25 39.05
CA PRO A 283 -25.93 -4.48 37.93
C PRO A 283 -24.94 -4.39 36.74
N PRO A 284 -25.43 -4.28 35.49
CA PRO A 284 -24.57 -4.10 34.33
C PRO A 284 -23.81 -2.78 34.41
N ARG A 285 -22.57 -2.76 33.92
CA ARG A 285 -21.80 -1.51 33.83
C ARG A 285 -22.46 -0.54 32.83
N PRO A 286 -22.32 0.79 33.02
CA PRO A 286 -22.89 1.76 32.09
C PRO A 286 -22.32 1.60 30.67
N SER A 287 -23.13 1.93 29.67
CA SER A 287 -22.70 1.96 28.27
C SER A 287 -21.66 3.04 28.03
N LYS A 288 -20.66 2.72 27.22
CA LYS A 288 -19.68 3.68 26.67
C LYS A 288 -20.08 4.17 25.28
N ALA A 289 -21.08 3.56 24.65
CA ALA A 289 -21.51 3.92 23.31
C ALA A 289 -22.38 5.20 23.34
N PRO A 290 -22.22 6.12 22.37
CA PRO A 290 -23.08 7.31 22.25
C PRO A 290 -24.55 6.97 21.98
N ASP A 291 -24.79 5.84 21.32
CA ASP A 291 -26.10 5.20 21.15
C ASP A 291 -25.91 3.72 21.48
N PRO A 292 -26.46 3.22 22.59
CA PRO A 292 -26.27 1.83 23.03
C PRO A 292 -27.01 0.82 22.14
N SER A 293 -27.90 1.24 21.24
CA SER A 293 -28.68 0.33 20.39
C SER A 293 -29.11 0.94 19.03
N PRO A 294 -28.18 1.36 18.15
CA PRO A 294 -28.53 1.71 16.79
C PRO A 294 -29.13 0.48 16.09
N VAL A 295 -30.15 0.58 15.23
CA VAL A 295 -30.68 -0.62 14.52
C VAL A 295 -29.57 -1.26 13.67
N MET A 296 -29.56 -2.59 13.54
CA MET A 296 -28.59 -3.26 12.65
C MET A 296 -28.90 -2.71 11.26
N PRO A 297 -27.91 -2.24 10.49
CA PRO A 297 -28.18 -1.86 9.10
C PRO A 297 -28.75 -3.09 8.38
N GLY A 298 -30.06 -3.12 8.20
CA GLY A 298 -30.74 -4.15 7.42
C GLY A 298 -30.59 -3.79 5.95
N ASP A 299 -29.83 -4.59 5.21
CA ASP A 299 -29.80 -4.78 3.74
C ASP A 299 -29.76 -3.56 2.79
N LYS A 300 -29.86 -2.33 3.30
CA LYS A 300 -30.00 -1.09 2.52
C LYS A 300 -28.86 -0.11 2.73
N ASP A 301 -27.92 -0.43 3.63
CA ASP A 301 -26.88 0.48 4.10
C ASP A 301 -25.44 0.05 3.79
N HIS A 302 -25.23 -0.72 2.71
CA HIS A 302 -23.90 -0.89 2.10
C HIS A 302 -23.43 0.42 1.43
N HIS A 303 -23.16 1.46 2.23
CA HIS A 303 -22.76 2.80 1.77
C HIS A 303 -21.27 2.93 1.44
N LEU A 304 -20.61 1.87 0.95
CA LEU A 304 -19.27 2.02 0.37
C LEU A 304 -19.31 2.76 -0.99
N PHE A 305 -20.48 2.88 -1.60
CA PHE A 305 -20.70 3.67 -2.82
C PHE A 305 -21.96 4.55 -2.72
N ARG A 306 -22.00 5.52 -1.79
CA ARG A 306 -22.85 6.71 -2.04
C ARG A 306 -22.09 7.65 -2.97
N LEU A 307 -22.27 7.46 -4.27
CA LEU A 307 -22.21 8.59 -5.20
C LEU A 307 -23.12 9.67 -4.61
N ARG A 308 -22.53 10.84 -4.36
CA ARG A 308 -23.20 12.02 -3.80
C ARG A 308 -24.51 12.23 -4.57
N ALA A 309 -25.65 11.97 -3.92
CA ALA A 309 -26.95 12.19 -4.54
C ALA A 309 -27.01 13.62 -5.10
N PRO A 310 -27.58 13.84 -6.30
CA PRO A 310 -27.70 15.18 -6.85
C PRO A 310 -28.48 16.02 -5.84
N ARG A 311 -27.88 17.15 -5.49
CA ARG A 311 -28.41 18.15 -4.56
C ARG A 311 -29.84 18.46 -5.00
N LYS A 312 -30.84 17.95 -4.26
CA LYS A 312 -32.26 18.25 -4.53
C LYS A 312 -32.38 19.77 -4.64
N GLY A 313 -32.81 20.22 -5.82
CA GLY A 313 -33.07 21.62 -6.10
C GLY A 313 -33.98 22.20 -5.01
N ARG A 314 -33.73 23.46 -4.69
CA ARG A 314 -34.60 24.33 -3.88
C ARG A 314 -36.06 23.93 -4.06
N GLN A 315 -36.66 23.38 -3.01
CA GLN A 315 -38.11 23.34 -2.90
C GLN A 315 -38.58 24.80 -2.81
N SER A 316 -39.18 25.29 -3.88
CA SER A 316 -40.08 26.44 -3.83
C SER A 316 -41.26 26.04 -2.94
N GLY A 317 -41.35 26.65 -1.76
CA GLY A 317 -42.47 26.45 -0.85
C GLY A 317 -43.80 26.85 -1.51
N PRO A 318 -44.93 26.29 -1.06
CA PRO A 318 -46.24 26.64 -1.59
C PRO A 318 -46.54 28.11 -1.27
N ARG A 319 -46.81 28.92 -2.31
CA ARG A 319 -47.35 30.26 -2.14
C ARG A 319 -48.71 30.16 -1.46
N SER A 320 -48.85 30.80 -0.31
CA SER A 320 -50.12 31.05 0.36
C SER A 320 -51.05 31.86 -0.56
N PRO A 321 -52.35 31.50 -0.66
CA PRO A 321 -53.30 32.32 -1.40
C PRO A 321 -53.59 33.61 -0.60
N GLN A 322 -53.38 34.75 -1.26
CA GLN A 322 -53.73 36.07 -0.74
C GLN A 322 -55.25 36.17 -0.60
N SER A 323 -55.72 36.60 0.58
CA SER A 323 -57.11 36.98 0.84
C SER A 323 -57.43 38.32 0.17
N PRO A 324 -58.64 38.51 -0.39
CA PRO A 324 -59.03 39.77 -1.04
C PRO A 324 -59.27 40.88 -0.01
N PRO A 325 -59.17 42.15 -0.41
CA PRO A 325 -59.29 43.28 0.50
C PRO A 325 -60.75 43.45 0.96
N LYS A 326 -60.94 43.67 2.26
CA LYS A 326 -62.23 44.11 2.81
C LYS A 326 -62.40 45.61 2.57
N ALA A 327 -63.59 45.99 2.11
CA ALA A 327 -64.13 47.34 2.25
C ALA A 327 -64.49 47.63 3.71
#